data_AF-A0A2E7MHJ6-F1
#
_entry.id   AF-A0A2E7MHJ6-F1
#
_cell.length_a   1.000
_cell.length_b   1.000
_cell.length_c   1.000
_cell.angle_alpha   90.00
_cell.angle_beta   90.00
_cell.angle_gamma   90.00
#
_symmetry.space_group_name_H-M   'P 1'
#
loop_
_entity.id
_entity.type
_entity.pdbx_description
1 polymer ?
#
loop_
_entity_poly.entity_id
_entity_poly.type
_entity_poly.pdbx_seq_one_letter_code
_entity_poly.pdbx_strand_id
1 'polypeptide(L)'
;MYTKKDYWIQLLIVYVFLTIAFVILFQFKGYHLFVIPFIGLAMLWIFKAVKIFRSLDDKNIYPKKLHFLNLWAQWSLDAKRFKYVFLISILLGAVIGYFLVLSYV
;
A
#
# COMPACT_ATOMS: atom_id res chain seq x y z
N MET A 1 -17.55 9.30 12.55
CA MET A 1 -16.15 9.46 12.99
C MET A 1 -15.46 8.13 12.78
N TYR A 2 -14.36 8.07 12.04
CA TYR A 2 -13.65 6.80 11.83
C TYR A 2 -12.75 6.49 13.03
N THR A 3 -12.41 5.22 13.20
CA THR A 3 -11.57 4.72 14.31
C THR A 3 -10.27 4.13 13.80
N LYS A 4 -9.29 3.94 14.71
CA LYS A 4 -8.05 3.21 14.39
C LYS A 4 -8.35 1.79 13.89
N LYS A 5 -9.40 1.16 14.42
CA LYS A 5 -9.86 -0.16 13.95
C LYS A 5 -10.25 -0.13 12.48
N ASP A 6 -10.97 0.89 12.04
CA ASP A 6 -11.38 1.02 10.64
C ASP A 6 -10.18 1.17 9.71
N TYR A 7 -9.16 1.94 10.12
CA TYR A 7 -7.89 2.05 9.40
C TYR A 7 -7.21 0.68 9.26
N TRP A 8 -7.08 -0.08 10.36
CA TRP A 8 -6.47 -1.40 10.36
C TRP A 8 -7.25 -2.40 9.50
N ILE A 9 -8.59 -2.30 9.47
CA ILE A 9 -9.42 -3.12 8.57
C ILE A 9 -9.09 -2.81 7.11
N GLN A 10 -8.97 -1.54 6.72
CA GLN A 10 -8.58 -1.22 5.34
C GLN A 10 -7.17 -1.75 5.01
N LEU A 11 -6.20 -1.61 5.92
CA LEU A 11 -4.86 -2.17 5.73
C LEU A 11 -4.88 -3.70 5.60
N LEU A 12 -5.67 -4.39 6.42
CA LEU A 12 -5.82 -5.84 6.33
C LEU A 12 -6.34 -6.25 4.96
N ILE A 13 -7.35 -5.54 4.44
CA ILE A 13 -7.89 -5.78 3.10
C ILE A 13 -6.81 -5.59 2.03
N VAL A 14 -5.99 -4.53 2.12
CA VAL A 14 -4.85 -4.29 1.22
C VAL A 14 -3.89 -5.49 1.24
N TYR A 15 -3.52 -5.98 2.43
CA TYR A 15 -2.63 -7.13 2.56
C TYR A 15 -3.23 -8.40 1.97
N VAL A 16 -4.53 -8.64 2.13
CA VAL A 16 -5.21 -9.78 1.50
C VAL A 16 -5.10 -9.70 -0.03
N PHE A 17 -5.42 -8.56 -0.63
CA PHE A 17 -5.30 -8.38 -2.08
C PHE A 17 -3.87 -8.54 -2.59
N LEU A 18 -2.88 -7.95 -1.89
CA LEU A 18 -1.47 -8.10 -2.23
C LEU A 18 -0.99 -9.54 -2.08
N THR A 19 -1.44 -10.27 -1.06
CA THR A 19 -1.10 -11.69 -0.87
C THR A 19 -1.65 -12.53 -2.01
N ILE A 20 -2.91 -12.32 -2.41
CA ILE A 20 -3.50 -13.02 -3.56
C ILE A 20 -2.72 -12.69 -4.85
N ALA A 21 -2.40 -11.41 -5.06
CA ALA A 21 -1.61 -10.96 -6.20
C ALA A 21 -0.23 -11.66 -6.25
N PHE A 22 0.42 -11.79 -5.09
CA PHE A 22 1.71 -12.46 -4.96
C PHE A 22 1.59 -13.96 -5.23
N VAL A 23 0.59 -14.64 -4.67
CA VAL A 23 0.34 -16.07 -4.94
C VAL A 23 0.13 -16.32 -6.43
N ILE A 24 -0.66 -15.48 -7.11
CA ILE A 24 -0.87 -15.58 -8.56
C ILE A 24 0.46 -15.46 -9.31
N LEU A 25 1.26 -14.45 -8.96
CA LEU A 25 2.53 -14.17 -9.64
C LEU A 25 3.53 -15.32 -9.50
N PHE A 26 3.61 -15.95 -8.33
CA PHE A 26 4.62 -16.99 -8.05
C PHE A 26 4.18 -18.42 -8.37
N GLN A 27 2.89 -18.77 -8.18
CA GLN A 27 2.42 -20.14 -8.44
C GLN A 27 1.97 -20.37 -9.89
N PHE A 28 1.49 -19.33 -10.59
CA PHE A 28 0.82 -19.51 -11.88
C PHE A 28 1.61 -18.87 -13.01
N LYS A 29 2.57 -19.63 -13.57
CA LYS A 29 3.34 -19.21 -14.75
C LYS A 29 2.39 -18.84 -15.91
N GLY A 30 2.51 -17.61 -16.42
CA GLY A 30 1.70 -17.11 -17.54
C GLY A 30 0.46 -16.31 -17.13
N TYR A 31 0.09 -16.27 -15.84
CA TYR A 31 -1.11 -15.57 -15.35
C TYR A 31 -0.82 -14.16 -14.81
N HIS A 32 0.31 -13.56 -15.18
CA HIS A 32 0.75 -12.24 -14.72
C HIS A 32 -0.29 -11.12 -14.96
N LEU A 33 -1.08 -11.21 -16.03
CA LEU A 33 -2.17 -10.26 -16.32
C LEU A 33 -3.26 -10.29 -15.24
N PHE A 34 -3.51 -11.44 -14.60
CA PHE A 34 -4.50 -11.56 -13.52
C PHE A 34 -4.05 -10.89 -12.24
N VAL A 35 -2.77 -10.53 -12.08
CA VAL A 35 -2.26 -9.79 -10.92
C VAL A 35 -2.74 -8.33 -10.92
N ILE A 36 -2.90 -7.74 -12.11
CA ILE A 36 -3.27 -6.33 -12.33
C ILE A 36 -4.56 -5.93 -11.57
N PRO A 37 -5.70 -6.65 -11.68
CA PRO A 37 -6.91 -6.28 -10.96
C PRO A 37 -6.74 -6.33 -9.43
N PHE A 38 -5.97 -7.28 -8.87
CA PHE A 38 -5.73 -7.35 -7.42
C PHE A 38 -4.86 -6.20 -6.93
N ILE A 39 -3.84 -5.80 -7.70
CA ILE A 39 -3.05 -4.59 -7.41
C ILE A 39 -3.94 -3.35 -7.46
N GLY A 40 -4.79 -3.22 -8.49
CA GLY A 40 -5.74 -2.12 -8.61
C GLY A 40 -6.72 -2.04 -7.42
N LEU A 41 -7.25 -3.18 -6.97
CA LEU A 41 -8.10 -3.26 -5.79
C LEU A 41 -7.34 -2.87 -4.52
N ALA A 42 -6.13 -3.40 -4.30
CA ALA A 42 -5.29 -3.01 -3.17
C ALA A 42 -5.07 -1.48 -3.14
N MET A 43 -4.83 -0.89 -4.31
CA MET A 43 -4.66 0.55 -4.48
C MET A 43 -5.89 1.36 -4.02
N LEU A 44 -7.10 0.94 -4.42
CA LEU A 44 -8.35 1.57 -3.97
C LEU A 44 -8.52 1.53 -2.44
N TRP A 45 -8.18 0.39 -1.83
CA TRP A 45 -8.25 0.24 -0.38
C TRP A 45 -7.16 1.04 0.37
N ILE A 46 -5.98 1.25 -0.23
CA ILE A 46 -4.96 2.18 0.28
C ILE A 46 -5.51 3.60 0.33
N PHE A 47 -6.17 4.08 -0.73
CA PHE A 47 -6.76 5.42 -0.73
C PHE A 47 -7.83 5.59 0.37
N LYS A 48 -8.65 4.56 0.60
CA LYS A 48 -9.60 4.55 1.72
C LYS A 48 -8.89 4.58 3.08
N ALA A 49 -7.86 3.78 3.27
CA ALA A 49 -7.05 3.76 4.49
C ALA A 49 -6.47 5.14 4.79
N VAL A 50 -5.93 5.82 3.78
CA VAL A 50 -5.36 7.17 3.91
C VAL A 50 -6.43 8.21 4.24
N LYS A 51 -7.62 8.11 3.61
CA LYS A 51 -8.75 9.00 3.94
C LYS A 51 -9.16 8.84 5.41
N ILE A 52 -9.23 7.61 5.90
CA ILE A 52 -9.51 7.31 7.31
C ILE A 52 -8.40 7.87 8.20
N PHE A 53 -7.13 7.60 7.88
CA PHE A 53 -5.97 8.11 8.62
C PHE A 53 -6.03 9.64 8.82
N ARG A 54 -6.37 10.37 7.76
CA ARG A 54 -6.52 11.83 7.81
C ARG A 54 -7.63 12.30 8.73
N SER A 55 -8.69 11.51 8.91
CA SER A 55 -9.83 11.83 9.77
C SER A 55 -9.65 11.45 11.25
N LEU A 56 -8.61 10.70 11.62
CA LEU A 56 -8.37 10.30 13.01
C LEU A 56 -7.81 11.45 13.84
N ASP A 57 -8.24 11.62 15.09
CA ASP A 57 -7.64 12.64 15.97
C ASP A 57 -6.21 12.28 16.36
N ASP A 58 -5.97 11.02 16.72
CA ASP A 58 -4.64 10.52 17.04
C ASP A 58 -3.96 9.92 15.80
N LYS A 59 -2.86 10.56 15.38
CA LYS A 59 -2.05 10.15 14.22
C LYS A 59 -1.02 9.08 14.54
N ASN A 60 -0.87 8.68 15.80
CA ASN A 60 0.02 7.59 16.21
C ASN A 60 -0.74 6.26 16.18
N ILE A 61 -0.61 5.55 15.06
CA ILE A 61 -1.27 4.26 14.86
C ILE A 61 -0.33 3.10 15.18
N TYR A 62 0.96 3.26 14.87
CA TYR A 62 1.98 2.26 15.12
C TYR A 62 2.56 2.39 16.54
N PRO A 63 2.96 1.27 17.16
CA PRO A 63 3.60 1.28 18.47
C PRO A 63 4.91 2.08 18.45
N LYS A 64 5.35 2.60 19.60
CA LYS A 64 6.55 3.47 19.71
C LYS A 64 7.82 2.86 19.09
N LYS A 65 7.97 1.54 19.15
CA LYS A 65 9.10 0.81 18.53
C LYS A 65 9.16 0.98 17.00
N LEU A 66 8.05 1.35 16.36
CA LEU A 66 7.90 1.56 14.92
C LEU A 66 7.56 3.02 14.61
N HIS A 67 8.10 3.98 15.38
CA HIS A 67 7.80 5.40 15.21
C HIS A 67 8.08 5.89 13.77
N PHE A 68 9.09 5.35 13.09
CA PHE A 68 9.34 5.68 11.69
C PHE A 68 8.10 5.47 10.80
N LEU A 69 7.31 4.41 11.02
CA LEU A 69 6.07 4.18 10.28
C LEU A 69 5.02 5.27 10.56
N ASN A 70 4.95 5.78 11.79
CA ASN A 70 4.08 6.93 12.10
C ASN A 70 4.55 8.20 11.35
N LEU A 71 5.86 8.44 11.23
CA LEU A 71 6.39 9.59 10.47
C LEU A 71 6.04 9.48 8.98
N TRP A 72 6.22 8.29 8.40
CA TRP A 72 5.81 8.00 7.02
C TRP A 72 4.30 8.15 6.82
N ALA A 73 3.49 7.65 7.75
CA ALA A 73 2.04 7.82 7.71
C ALA A 73 1.63 9.29 7.82
N GLN A 74 2.31 10.09 8.65
CA GLN A 74 2.06 11.52 8.76
C GLN A 74 2.34 12.30 7.48
N TRP A 75 3.28 11.84 6.64
CA TRP A 75 3.48 12.44 5.31
C TRP A 75 2.25 12.29 4.41
N SER A 76 1.37 11.33 4.71
CA SER A 76 0.10 11.18 4.00
C SER A 76 -0.97 12.21 4.41
N LEU A 77 -0.74 13.03 5.45
CA LEU A 77 -1.71 14.02 5.93
C LEU A 77 -1.98 15.12 4.91
N ASP A 78 -0.94 15.60 4.24
CA ASP A 78 -1.06 16.57 3.16
C ASP A 78 -1.48 15.83 1.87
N ALA A 79 -2.70 16.12 1.40
CA ALA A 79 -3.25 15.48 0.21
C ALA A 79 -2.42 15.74 -1.06
N LYS A 80 -1.80 16.92 -1.18
CA LYS A 80 -0.94 17.26 -2.32
C LYS A 80 0.36 16.49 -2.25
N ARG A 81 1.02 16.46 -1.08
CA ARG A 81 2.26 15.69 -0.89
C ARG A 81 2.04 14.20 -1.04
N PHE A 82 0.93 13.68 -0.53
CA PHE A 82 0.59 12.26 -0.64
C PHE A 82 0.53 11.80 -2.11
N LYS A 83 -0.05 12.60 -3.01
CA LYS A 83 -0.06 12.27 -4.45
C LYS A 83 1.35 12.06 -4.99
N TYR A 84 2.29 12.93 -4.63
CA TYR A 84 3.69 12.82 -5.06
C TYR A 84 4.40 11.64 -4.40
N VAL A 85 4.28 11.48 -3.08
CA VAL A 85 4.88 10.35 -2.35
C VAL A 85 4.39 9.02 -2.93
N PHE A 86 3.08 8.91 -3.15
CA PHE A 86 2.46 7.73 -3.71
C PHE A 86 2.91 7.44 -5.15
N LEU A 87 2.98 8.47 -6.00
CA LEU A 87 3.49 8.33 -7.36
C LEU A 87 4.97 7.90 -7.38
N ILE A 88 5.80 8.51 -6.53
CA ILE A 88 7.22 8.16 -6.39
C ILE A 88 7.38 6.73 -5.88
N SER A 89 6.58 6.29 -4.90
CA SER A 89 6.60 4.91 -4.41
C SER A 89 6.22 3.90 -5.49
N ILE A 90 5.24 4.21 -6.35
CA ILE A 90 4.87 3.35 -7.48
C ILE A 90 6.00 3.31 -8.51
N LEU A 91 6.59 4.44 -8.85
CA LEU A 91 7.73 4.51 -9.77
C LEU A 91 8.92 3.71 -9.25
N LEU A 92 9.28 3.87 -7.98
CA LEU A 92 10.33 3.08 -7.34
C LEU A 92 10.01 1.60 -7.36
N GLY A 93 8.77 1.21 -7.03
CA GLY A 93 8.33 -0.18 -7.11
C GLY A 93 8.43 -0.75 -8.52
N ALA A 94 8.05 0.01 -9.55
CA ALA A 94 8.16 -0.39 -10.95
C ALA A 94 9.63 -0.55 -11.38
N VAL A 95 10.51 0.38 -10.98
CA VAL A 95 11.95 0.32 -11.27
C VAL A 95 12.59 -0.89 -10.59
N ILE A 96 12.30 -1.14 -9.31
CA ILE A 96 12.78 -2.33 -8.59
C ILE A 96 12.27 -3.61 -9.25
N GLY A 97 10.99 -3.66 -9.61
CA GLY A 97 10.40 -4.79 -10.32
C GLY A 97 11.07 -5.06 -11.65
N TYR A 98 11.36 -4.01 -12.43
CA TYR A 98 12.09 -4.11 -13.68
C TYR A 98 13.49 -4.70 -13.50
N PHE A 99 14.26 -4.20 -12.52
CA PHE A 99 15.60 -4.73 -12.23
C PHE A 99 15.57 -6.19 -11.76
N LEU A 100 14.59 -6.57 -10.93
CA LEU A 100 14.41 -7.96 -10.52
C LEU A 100 14.16 -8.85 -11.74
N VAL A 101 13.22 -8.49 -12.62
CA VAL A 101 12.97 -9.28 -13.85
C VAL A 101 14.23 -9.37 -14.71
N LEU A 102 14.95 -8.26 -14.90
CA LEU A 102 16.19 -8.24 -15.70
C LEU A 102 17.31 -9.10 -15.08
N SER A 103 17.33 -9.27 -13.75
CA SER A 103 18.32 -10.09 -13.05
C SER A 103 18.01 -11.61 -13.04
N TYR A 104 16.76 -11.98 -13.36
CA TYR A 104 16.31 -13.38 -13.45
C TYR A 104 16.25 -13.90 -14.90
N VAL A 105 16.54 -13.05 -15.90
CA VAL A 105 16.70 -13.38 -17.34
C VAL A 105 18.18 -13.42 -17.66
#